data_AF-A0A1Y4CCQ0-F1
#
_entry.id   AF-A0A1Y4CCQ0-F1
#
_cell.length_a   1.000
_cell.length_b   1.000
_cell.length_c   1.000
_cell.angle_alpha   90.00
_cell.angle_beta   90.00
_cell.angle_gamma   90.00
#
_symmetry.space_group_name_H-M   'P 1'
#
loop_
_entity.id
_entity.type
_entity.pdbx_description
1 polymer ?
#
loop_
_entity_poly.entity_id
_entity_poly.type
_entity_poly.pdbx_seq_one_letter_code
_entity_poly.pdbx_strand_id
1 'polypeptide(L)'
;MIQKITVIGAGATGHAVAGVMSMRGFQVTLHDDERFQQELDAVKELGFIQLRGKIRGTGAPAKVTTDPAEAIHGAEAIFVDVAADRHEEVARRIAPHLEDGQHILIIPGNLGAFVFRRVFQELGVTAQVTLTEKEGNFCPCRLTAPAEVTVGLPLNLKGKVASLPASDTPKVLAALEGVVEYTANQNVFEGVVNAGNVINHIASTVLSAAEIDHKGASFSLFKYAFTPSVVRCIRKIASERKAVINAMGMAVHGVPTGMIDKVLHLEEHPEISVFYEYMDGPYALDHRYLHEDCGCGGAFVLSVAKRLGLEMPVLESFLGVAGALNDRDYIRGGRTLENLGFPAEQSLEEIYKQI
;
A
#
# COMPACT_ATOMS: atom_id res chain seq x y z
N MET A 1 3.06 -24.01 9.54
CA MET A 1 3.58 -22.63 9.62
C MET A 1 4.23 -22.31 8.30
N ILE A 2 3.96 -21.13 7.77
CA ILE A 2 4.48 -20.69 6.46
C ILE A 2 6.01 -20.72 6.45
N GLN A 3 6.58 -21.27 5.39
CA GLN A 3 8.01 -21.32 5.07
C GLN A 3 8.29 -20.72 3.68
N LYS A 4 7.36 -20.85 2.73
CA LYS A 4 7.49 -20.40 1.35
C LYS A 4 6.68 -19.13 1.10
N ILE A 5 7.37 -18.05 0.74
CA ILE A 5 6.78 -16.73 0.51
C ILE A 5 7.11 -16.29 -0.91
N THR A 6 6.09 -15.98 -1.69
CA THR A 6 6.26 -15.29 -2.96
C THR A 6 6.04 -13.80 -2.75
N VAL A 7 6.99 -12.98 -3.18
CA VAL A 7 6.90 -11.52 -3.19
C VAL A 7 6.70 -11.07 -4.62
N ILE A 8 5.53 -10.50 -4.90
CA ILE A 8 5.16 -9.95 -6.21
C ILE A 8 5.39 -8.44 -6.18
N GLY A 9 6.29 -7.96 -7.03
CA GLY A 9 6.68 -6.56 -7.11
C GLY A 9 8.20 -6.40 -7.03
N ALA A 10 8.85 -6.08 -8.14
CA ALA A 10 10.30 -5.84 -8.19
C ALA A 10 10.65 -4.35 -7.99
N GLY A 11 9.74 -3.57 -7.39
CA GLY A 11 10.04 -2.22 -6.91
C GLY A 11 10.79 -2.23 -5.57
N ALA A 12 10.99 -1.03 -5.01
CA ALA A 12 11.70 -0.86 -3.73
C ALA A 12 11.07 -1.66 -2.57
N THR A 13 9.73 -1.67 -2.46
CA THR A 13 9.05 -2.39 -1.37
C THR A 13 9.27 -3.89 -1.48
N GLY A 14 9.04 -4.50 -2.65
CA GLY A 14 9.25 -5.94 -2.79
C GLY A 14 10.72 -6.35 -2.67
N HIS A 15 11.68 -5.51 -3.07
CA HIS A 15 13.10 -5.75 -2.74
C HIS A 15 13.35 -5.75 -1.24
N ALA A 16 12.81 -4.77 -0.51
CA ALA A 16 12.97 -4.69 0.94
C ALA A 16 12.34 -5.90 1.63
N VAL A 17 11.13 -6.28 1.23
CA VAL A 17 10.39 -7.42 1.79
C VAL A 17 11.09 -8.73 1.47
N ALA A 18 11.46 -8.97 0.19
CA ALA A 18 12.15 -10.18 -0.22
C ALA A 18 13.51 -10.34 0.48
N GLY A 19 14.28 -9.25 0.59
CA GLY A 19 15.55 -9.24 1.33
C GLY A 19 15.36 -9.58 2.81
N VAL A 20 14.41 -8.92 3.48
CA VAL A 20 14.17 -9.13 4.92
C VAL A 20 13.61 -10.52 5.22
N MET A 21 12.67 -11.02 4.40
CA MET A 21 12.11 -12.35 4.60
C MET A 21 13.17 -13.44 4.35
N SER A 22 14.04 -13.26 3.35
CA SER A 22 15.16 -14.18 3.11
C SER A 22 16.14 -14.18 4.29
N MET A 23 16.49 -13.01 4.85
CA MET A 23 17.32 -12.90 6.06
C MET A 23 16.71 -13.59 7.28
N ARG A 24 15.38 -13.66 7.35
CA ARG A 24 14.64 -14.33 8.43
C ARG A 24 14.51 -15.85 8.21
N GLY A 25 15.07 -16.39 7.13
CA GLY A 25 15.12 -17.82 6.85
C GLY A 25 13.95 -18.37 6.05
N PHE A 26 13.06 -17.53 5.51
CA PHE A 26 11.99 -17.98 4.62
C PHE A 26 12.55 -18.32 3.23
N GLN A 27 11.93 -19.31 2.58
CA GLN A 27 12.20 -19.61 1.17
C GLN A 27 11.44 -18.61 0.30
N VAL A 28 12.12 -17.55 -0.13
CA VAL A 28 11.50 -16.45 -0.87
C VAL A 28 11.62 -16.66 -2.38
N THR A 29 10.51 -16.46 -3.08
CA THR A 29 10.49 -16.24 -4.54
C THR A 29 10.19 -14.77 -4.82
N LEU A 30 11.08 -14.06 -5.51
CA LEU A 30 10.83 -12.69 -5.99
C LEU A 30 10.31 -12.75 -7.44
N HIS A 31 9.18 -12.12 -7.70
CA HIS A 31 8.53 -12.13 -9.01
C HIS A 31 8.02 -10.75 -9.40
N ASP A 32 8.15 -10.42 -10.68
CA ASP A 32 7.40 -9.36 -11.35
C ASP A 32 7.36 -9.68 -12.86
N ASP A 33 6.75 -8.84 -13.70
CA ASP A 33 6.79 -9.03 -15.15
C ASP A 33 8.04 -8.45 -15.82
N GLU A 34 8.11 -8.65 -17.14
CA GLU A 34 9.23 -8.25 -17.99
C GLU A 34 9.56 -6.75 -17.93
N ARG A 35 8.64 -5.88 -17.51
CA ARG A 35 8.95 -4.44 -17.31
C ARG A 35 9.98 -4.22 -16.21
N PHE A 36 10.15 -5.18 -15.31
CA PHE A 36 11.11 -5.17 -14.22
C PHE A 36 12.22 -6.22 -14.39
N GLN A 37 12.43 -6.70 -15.63
CA GLN A 37 13.46 -7.69 -15.93
C GLN A 37 14.85 -7.21 -15.48
N GLN A 38 15.16 -5.92 -15.66
CA GLN A 38 16.43 -5.33 -15.25
C GLN A 38 16.66 -5.45 -13.74
N GLU A 39 15.66 -5.11 -12.92
CA GLU A 39 15.74 -5.22 -11.47
C GLU A 39 15.87 -6.68 -11.02
N LEU A 40 15.10 -7.59 -11.63
CA LEU A 40 15.14 -9.02 -11.33
C LEU A 40 16.50 -9.65 -11.71
N ASP A 41 17.06 -9.29 -12.87
CA ASP A 41 18.34 -9.81 -13.33
C ASP A 41 19.50 -9.34 -12.46
N ALA A 42 19.46 -8.09 -11.98
CA ALA A 42 20.43 -7.62 -10.99
C ALA A 42 20.46 -8.50 -9.74
N VAL A 43 19.29 -8.93 -9.24
CA VAL A 43 19.21 -9.83 -8.08
C VAL A 43 19.74 -11.22 -8.42
N LYS A 44 19.44 -11.76 -9.62
CA LYS A 44 19.94 -13.06 -10.07
C LYS A 44 21.47 -13.07 -10.22
N GLU A 45 22.03 -12.04 -10.84
CA GLU A 45 23.47 -11.93 -11.10
C GLU A 45 24.27 -11.78 -9.81
N LEU A 46 23.79 -10.98 -8.85
CA LEU A 46 24.45 -10.80 -7.56
C LEU A 46 24.15 -11.93 -6.57
N GLY A 47 23.03 -12.64 -6.74
CA GLY A 47 22.59 -13.72 -5.85
C GLY A 47 22.04 -13.25 -4.50
N PHE A 48 21.89 -11.95 -4.29
CA PHE A 48 21.33 -11.36 -3.07
C PHE A 48 20.75 -9.98 -3.31
N ILE A 49 19.94 -9.53 -2.36
CA ILE A 49 19.47 -8.15 -2.20
C ILE A 49 20.23 -7.52 -1.02
N GLN A 50 20.92 -6.41 -1.26
CA GLN A 50 21.60 -5.63 -0.24
C GLN A 50 20.62 -4.68 0.45
N LEU A 51 20.49 -4.81 1.78
CA LEU A 51 19.68 -3.92 2.62
C LEU A 51 20.58 -2.85 3.25
N ARG A 52 20.15 -1.59 3.16
CA ARG A 52 20.81 -0.41 3.75
C ARG A 52 19.83 0.41 4.60
N GLY A 53 20.37 1.39 5.34
CA GLY A 53 19.57 2.29 6.18
C GLY A 53 19.25 1.68 7.54
N LYS A 54 17.96 1.65 7.90
CA LYS A 54 17.46 1.13 9.18
C LYS A 54 17.53 -0.39 9.30
N ILE A 55 17.56 -1.09 8.18
CA ILE A 55 17.82 -2.53 8.12
C ILE A 55 19.10 -2.71 7.32
N ARG A 56 20.01 -3.54 7.81
CA ARG A 56 21.32 -3.79 7.18
C ARG A 56 21.58 -5.28 7.09
N GLY A 57 22.11 -5.72 5.96
CA GLY A 57 22.43 -7.12 5.70
C GLY A 57 22.19 -7.48 4.25
N THR A 58 22.28 -8.76 3.94
CA THR A 58 21.96 -9.32 2.62
C THR A 58 20.92 -10.43 2.76
N GLY A 59 19.91 -10.41 1.92
CA GLY A 59 18.93 -11.50 1.81
C GLY A 59 19.00 -12.12 0.44
N ALA A 60 19.06 -13.44 0.35
CA ALA A 60 19.12 -14.17 -0.93
C ALA A 60 17.78 -14.87 -1.19
N PRO A 61 16.93 -14.33 -2.08
CA PRO A 61 15.74 -15.05 -2.53
C PRO A 61 16.15 -16.39 -3.14
N ALA A 62 15.43 -17.46 -2.80
CA ALA A 62 15.67 -18.80 -3.32
C ALA A 62 15.35 -18.91 -4.82
N LYS A 63 14.44 -18.06 -5.32
CA LYS A 63 14.10 -17.94 -6.74
C LYS A 63 13.83 -16.48 -7.09
N VAL A 64 14.19 -16.10 -8.32
CA VAL A 64 13.82 -14.83 -8.95
C VAL A 64 13.31 -15.15 -10.35
N THR A 65 12.08 -14.76 -10.71
CA THR A 65 11.47 -15.19 -11.98
C THR A 65 10.47 -14.17 -12.54
N THR A 66 10.33 -14.13 -13.85
CA THR A 66 9.25 -13.42 -14.55
C THR A 66 8.06 -14.32 -14.90
N ASP A 67 8.17 -15.63 -14.64
CA ASP A 67 7.09 -16.59 -14.88
C ASP A 67 6.15 -16.68 -13.66
N PRO A 68 4.87 -16.29 -13.79
CA PRO A 68 3.91 -16.38 -12.70
C PRO A 68 3.60 -17.84 -12.29
N ALA A 69 3.69 -18.81 -13.19
CA ALA A 69 3.49 -20.21 -12.84
C ALA A 69 4.58 -20.69 -11.86
N GLU A 70 5.83 -20.35 -12.15
CA GLU A 70 6.96 -20.66 -11.27
C GLU A 70 6.92 -19.91 -9.94
N ALA A 71 6.37 -18.68 -9.96
CA ALA A 71 6.28 -17.83 -8.79
C ALA A 71 5.21 -18.31 -7.80
N ILE A 72 4.07 -18.77 -8.30
CA ILE A 72 2.93 -19.16 -7.47
C ILE A 72 3.04 -20.61 -7.00
N HIS A 73 3.66 -21.48 -7.79
CA HIS A 73 3.72 -22.91 -7.48
C HIS A 73 4.34 -23.18 -6.10
N GLY A 74 3.55 -23.81 -5.21
CA GLY A 74 3.95 -24.18 -3.86
C GLY A 74 4.19 -23.01 -2.90
N ALA A 75 3.84 -21.77 -3.26
CA ALA A 75 3.85 -20.65 -2.33
C ALA A 75 2.77 -20.85 -1.26
N GLU A 76 3.06 -20.55 0.00
CA GLU A 76 2.07 -20.61 1.09
C GLU A 76 1.52 -19.22 1.39
N ALA A 77 2.37 -18.19 1.30
CA ALA A 77 2.00 -16.78 1.35
C ALA A 77 2.42 -16.06 0.08
N ILE A 78 1.57 -15.17 -0.42
CA ILE A 78 1.83 -14.34 -1.60
C ILE A 78 1.70 -12.88 -1.17
N PHE A 79 2.83 -12.18 -1.05
CA PHE A 79 2.89 -10.76 -0.69
C PHE A 79 2.88 -9.93 -1.97
N VAL A 80 1.84 -9.13 -2.17
CA VAL A 80 1.66 -8.29 -3.35
C VAL A 80 2.07 -6.87 -2.99
N ASP A 81 3.29 -6.49 -3.37
CA ASP A 81 3.97 -5.23 -3.06
C ASP A 81 4.04 -4.30 -4.29
N VAL A 82 2.90 -4.06 -4.94
CA VAL A 82 2.78 -3.21 -6.14
C VAL A 82 1.87 -2.00 -5.88
N ALA A 83 1.99 -0.98 -6.73
CA ALA A 83 1.05 0.15 -6.70
C ALA A 83 -0.37 -0.32 -7.03
N ALA A 84 -1.39 0.36 -6.47
CA ALA A 84 -2.78 -0.08 -6.57
C ALA A 84 -3.31 -0.20 -8.01
N ASP A 85 -2.82 0.62 -8.94
CA ASP A 85 -3.17 0.55 -10.37
C ASP A 85 -2.74 -0.77 -11.04
N ARG A 86 -1.79 -1.50 -10.43
CA ARG A 86 -1.32 -2.81 -10.91
C ARG A 86 -2.10 -3.99 -10.35
N HIS A 87 -3.02 -3.79 -9.40
CA HIS A 87 -3.73 -4.89 -8.74
C HIS A 87 -4.50 -5.78 -9.71
N GLU A 88 -5.18 -5.20 -10.71
CA GLU A 88 -5.92 -6.00 -11.70
C GLU A 88 -5.00 -6.82 -12.59
N GLU A 89 -3.91 -6.21 -13.07
CA GLU A 89 -2.89 -6.88 -13.86
C GLU A 89 -2.28 -8.06 -13.10
N VAL A 90 -1.86 -7.85 -11.85
CA VAL A 90 -1.31 -8.92 -11.01
C VAL A 90 -2.36 -10.01 -10.75
N ALA A 91 -3.58 -9.64 -10.38
CA ALA A 91 -4.66 -10.61 -10.12
C ALA A 91 -4.91 -11.51 -11.34
N ARG A 92 -4.99 -10.93 -12.54
CA ARG A 92 -5.21 -11.70 -13.78
C ARG A 92 -4.04 -12.61 -14.10
N ARG A 93 -2.82 -12.14 -13.86
CA ARG A 93 -1.60 -12.91 -14.14
C ARG A 93 -1.48 -14.14 -13.25
N ILE A 94 -1.79 -14.02 -11.95
CA ILE A 94 -1.60 -15.14 -11.01
C ILE A 94 -2.79 -16.09 -10.98
N ALA A 95 -4.00 -15.64 -11.33
CA ALA A 95 -5.24 -16.39 -11.24
C ALA A 95 -5.18 -17.83 -11.81
N PRO A 96 -4.55 -18.11 -12.96
CA PRO A 96 -4.48 -19.46 -13.52
C PRO A 96 -3.59 -20.44 -12.75
N HIS A 97 -2.78 -19.94 -11.81
CA HIS A 97 -1.72 -20.70 -11.15
C HIS A 97 -1.98 -20.90 -9.65
N LEU A 98 -3.06 -20.33 -9.12
CA LEU A 98 -3.38 -20.40 -7.70
C LEU A 98 -3.67 -21.83 -7.26
N GLU A 99 -3.18 -22.16 -6.07
CA GLU A 99 -3.33 -23.46 -5.43
C GLU A 99 -4.18 -23.31 -4.15
N ASP A 100 -4.81 -24.40 -3.70
CA ASP A 100 -5.61 -24.38 -2.47
C ASP A 100 -4.75 -24.06 -1.24
N GLY A 101 -5.29 -23.25 -0.34
CA GLY A 101 -4.67 -22.91 0.93
C GLY A 101 -3.69 -21.74 0.88
N GLN A 102 -3.50 -21.09 -0.27
CA GLN A 102 -2.61 -19.93 -0.39
C GLN A 102 -3.19 -18.68 0.26
N HIS A 103 -2.34 -17.92 0.95
CA HIS A 103 -2.70 -16.66 1.58
C HIS A 103 -2.16 -15.46 0.80
N ILE A 104 -3.04 -14.72 0.12
CA ILE A 104 -2.67 -13.50 -0.59
C ILE A 104 -2.77 -12.31 0.37
N LEU A 105 -1.65 -11.64 0.61
CA LEU A 105 -1.54 -10.42 1.40
C LEU A 105 -1.19 -9.25 0.47
N ILE A 106 -2.10 -8.29 0.32
CA ILE A 106 -1.96 -7.12 -0.55
C ILE A 106 -1.43 -5.95 0.27
N ILE A 107 -0.28 -5.38 -0.13
CA ILE A 107 0.43 -4.34 0.61
C ILE A 107 0.83 -3.14 -0.28
N PRO A 108 0.37 -1.93 0.05
CA PRO A 108 -0.82 -1.65 0.87
C PRO A 108 -2.08 -2.23 0.24
N GLY A 109 -3.09 -2.55 1.06
CA GLY A 109 -4.33 -3.16 0.58
C GLY A 109 -5.11 -2.28 -0.39
N ASN A 110 -5.41 -1.04 0.02
CA ASN A 110 -6.10 -0.03 -0.78
C ASN A 110 -7.43 -0.47 -1.41
N LEU A 111 -8.12 -1.50 -0.89
CA LEU A 111 -9.29 -2.14 -1.53
C LEU A 111 -8.95 -3.01 -2.75
N GLY A 112 -7.71 -3.50 -2.83
CA GLY A 112 -7.24 -4.43 -3.84
C GLY A 112 -7.94 -5.79 -3.79
N ALA A 113 -8.39 -6.24 -2.61
CA ALA A 113 -9.10 -7.50 -2.48
C ALA A 113 -10.40 -7.52 -3.29
N PHE A 114 -11.08 -6.38 -3.45
CA PHE A 114 -12.25 -6.30 -4.34
C PHE A 114 -11.87 -6.49 -5.81
N VAL A 115 -10.74 -5.93 -6.24
CA VAL A 115 -10.22 -6.10 -7.60
C VAL A 115 -9.85 -7.56 -7.85
N PHE A 116 -9.10 -8.18 -6.93
CA PHE A 116 -8.74 -9.58 -7.01
C PHE A 116 -9.96 -10.49 -7.02
N ARG A 117 -10.92 -10.28 -6.11
CA ARG A 117 -12.16 -11.06 -6.04
C ARG A 117 -12.95 -10.99 -7.34
N ARG A 118 -13.11 -9.79 -7.91
CA ARG A 118 -13.78 -9.60 -9.20
C ARG A 118 -13.06 -10.38 -10.30
N VAL A 119 -11.74 -10.23 -10.42
CA VAL A 119 -10.94 -10.94 -11.43
C VAL A 119 -11.04 -12.46 -11.26
N PHE A 120 -10.99 -12.97 -10.03
CA PHE A 120 -11.10 -14.40 -9.74
C PHE A 120 -12.47 -14.95 -10.11
N GLN A 121 -13.54 -14.19 -9.88
CA GLN A 121 -14.88 -14.53 -10.34
C GLN A 121 -14.98 -14.52 -11.87
N GLU A 122 -14.46 -13.49 -12.53
CA GLU A 122 -14.45 -13.39 -14.00
C GLU A 122 -13.70 -14.55 -14.68
N LEU A 123 -12.58 -14.99 -14.09
CA LEU A 123 -11.74 -16.07 -14.61
C LEU A 123 -12.13 -17.47 -14.10
N GLY A 124 -13.16 -17.57 -13.25
CA GLY A 124 -13.64 -18.85 -12.71
C GLY A 124 -12.61 -19.57 -11.84
N VAL A 125 -11.81 -18.84 -11.06
CA VAL A 125 -10.83 -19.42 -10.14
C VAL A 125 -11.55 -20.27 -9.09
N THR A 126 -11.20 -21.56 -9.02
CA THR A 126 -11.77 -22.52 -8.07
C THR A 126 -10.90 -22.76 -6.84
N ALA A 127 -9.63 -22.34 -6.90
CA ALA A 127 -8.67 -22.48 -5.81
C ALA A 127 -9.14 -21.73 -4.56
N GLN A 128 -9.05 -22.38 -3.40
CA GLN A 128 -9.45 -21.83 -2.11
C GLN A 128 -8.32 -21.00 -1.51
N VAL A 129 -8.25 -19.74 -1.93
CA VAL A 129 -7.26 -18.75 -1.45
C VAL A 129 -7.91 -17.69 -0.57
N THR A 130 -7.12 -17.03 0.29
CA THR A 130 -7.60 -15.87 1.05
C THR A 130 -7.12 -14.56 0.45
N LEU A 131 -7.96 -13.53 0.49
CA LEU A 131 -7.61 -12.17 0.09
C LEU A 131 -7.54 -11.29 1.34
N THR A 132 -6.34 -10.90 1.73
CA THR A 132 -6.07 -10.12 2.94
C THR A 132 -5.37 -8.82 2.58
N GLU A 133 -5.81 -7.73 3.18
CA GLU A 133 -5.26 -6.41 2.97
C GLU A 133 -4.50 -5.94 4.20
N LYS A 134 -3.31 -5.39 3.98
CA LYS A 134 -2.56 -4.71 5.01
C LYS A 134 -2.87 -3.21 5.02
N GLU A 135 -3.14 -2.70 6.22
CA GLU A 135 -3.20 -1.26 6.46
C GLU A 135 -1.81 -0.64 6.27
N GLY A 136 -1.73 0.29 5.30
CA GLY A 136 -0.49 0.97 4.93
C GLY A 136 0.59 0.05 4.38
N ASN A 137 1.71 0.65 3.98
CA ASN A 137 2.83 -0.10 3.41
C ASN A 137 3.69 -0.77 4.50
N PHE A 138 4.58 -1.67 4.10
CA PHE A 138 5.58 -2.33 4.93
C PHE A 138 6.63 -1.36 5.45
N CYS A 139 7.22 -0.53 4.59
CA CYS A 139 8.16 0.51 5.00
C CYS A 139 8.38 1.54 3.88
N PRO A 140 8.83 2.75 4.23
CA PRO A 140 9.42 3.67 3.25
C PRO A 140 10.80 3.15 2.86
N CYS A 141 11.00 2.92 1.57
CA CYS A 141 12.25 2.39 1.01
C CYS A 141 12.48 2.89 -0.41
N ARG A 142 13.73 2.86 -0.86
CA ARG A 142 14.14 3.26 -2.22
C ARG A 142 15.17 2.27 -2.75
N LEU A 143 15.07 1.90 -4.02
CA LEU A 143 16.17 1.24 -4.72
C LEU A 143 17.30 2.27 -4.83
N THR A 144 18.51 1.90 -4.40
CA THR A 144 19.67 2.80 -4.38
C THR A 144 20.81 2.35 -5.28
N ALA A 145 20.80 1.09 -5.70
CA ALA A 145 21.68 0.51 -6.71
C ALA A 145 21.05 -0.79 -7.24
N PRO A 146 21.58 -1.42 -8.30
CA PRO A 146 21.16 -2.75 -8.73
C PRO A 146 21.18 -3.75 -7.55
N ALA A 147 20.05 -4.44 -7.33
CA ALA A 147 19.80 -5.32 -6.18
C ALA A 147 20.07 -4.70 -4.79
N GLU A 148 20.05 -3.37 -4.65
CA GLU A 148 20.22 -2.68 -3.37
C GLU A 148 19.01 -1.82 -3.04
N VAL A 149 18.55 -1.92 -1.80
CA VAL A 149 17.44 -1.14 -1.26
C VAL A 149 17.81 -0.47 0.06
N THR A 150 17.60 0.84 0.13
CA THR A 150 17.71 1.63 1.37
C THR A 150 16.36 1.72 2.05
N VAL A 151 16.31 1.27 3.31
CA VAL A 151 15.11 1.23 4.16
C VAL A 151 15.13 2.41 5.14
N GLY A 152 14.14 3.29 5.04
CA GLY A 152 14.05 4.52 5.84
C GLY A 152 13.55 4.31 7.27
N LEU A 153 12.65 3.35 7.48
CA LEU A 153 12.10 2.95 8.79
C LEU A 153 12.04 1.42 8.88
N PRO A 154 12.09 0.84 10.09
CA PRO A 154 11.95 -0.60 10.26
C PRO A 154 10.75 -1.18 9.51
N LEU A 155 10.89 -2.42 9.03
CA LEU A 155 9.81 -3.12 8.36
C LEU A 155 8.64 -3.30 9.32
N ASN A 156 7.44 -2.87 8.91
CA ASN A 156 6.24 -2.97 9.72
C ASN A 156 5.72 -4.42 9.73
N LEU A 157 6.32 -5.21 10.61
CA LEU A 157 5.90 -6.56 10.95
C LEU A 157 4.82 -6.60 12.05
N LYS A 158 4.38 -5.43 12.54
CA LYS A 158 3.40 -5.25 13.62
C LYS A 158 2.37 -4.18 13.24
N GLY A 159 1.46 -4.55 12.36
CA GLY A 159 0.43 -3.69 11.81
C GLY A 159 -0.96 -4.29 11.96
N LYS A 160 -1.86 -3.81 11.09
CA LYS A 160 -3.26 -4.18 11.06
C LYS A 160 -3.62 -4.75 9.70
N VAL A 161 -4.49 -5.76 9.70
CA VAL A 161 -4.98 -6.43 8.48
C VAL A 161 -6.45 -6.75 8.60
N ALA A 162 -7.11 -6.89 7.45
CA ALA A 162 -8.41 -7.54 7.36
C ALA A 162 -8.51 -8.33 6.07
N SER A 163 -9.27 -9.42 6.09
CA SER A 163 -9.58 -10.20 4.90
C SER A 163 -10.92 -9.80 4.28
N LEU A 164 -11.12 -10.19 3.03
CA LEU A 164 -12.39 -10.10 2.32
C LEU A 164 -12.80 -11.52 1.90
N PRO A 165 -13.80 -12.15 2.55
CA PRO A 165 -14.63 -11.60 3.62
C PRO A 165 -13.89 -11.46 4.97
N ALA A 166 -14.37 -10.58 5.85
CA ALA A 166 -13.77 -10.32 7.16
C ALA A 166 -13.65 -11.56 8.04
N SER A 167 -14.54 -12.54 7.86
CA SER A 167 -14.53 -13.83 8.55
C SER A 167 -13.25 -14.65 8.31
N ASP A 168 -12.50 -14.35 7.26
CA ASP A 168 -11.23 -15.02 6.96
C ASP A 168 -10.05 -14.45 7.76
N THR A 169 -10.21 -13.31 8.42
CA THR A 169 -9.12 -12.65 9.14
C THR A 169 -8.49 -13.54 10.23
N PRO A 170 -9.26 -14.22 11.11
CA PRO A 170 -8.67 -15.06 12.16
C PRO A 170 -7.82 -16.21 11.62
N LYS A 171 -8.27 -16.90 10.56
CA LYS A 171 -7.51 -18.02 9.97
C LYS A 171 -6.21 -17.54 9.31
N VAL A 172 -6.23 -16.36 8.68
CA VAL A 172 -5.03 -15.77 8.05
C VAL A 172 -4.02 -15.32 9.11
N LEU A 173 -4.48 -14.68 10.19
CA LEU A 173 -3.60 -14.29 11.29
C LEU A 173 -2.90 -15.50 11.91
N ALA A 174 -3.62 -16.60 12.12
CA ALA A 174 -3.03 -17.84 12.61
C ALA A 174 -2.02 -18.45 11.62
N ALA A 175 -2.29 -18.40 10.31
CA ALA A 175 -1.37 -18.92 9.31
C ALA A 175 -0.07 -18.10 9.21
N LEU A 176 -0.17 -16.77 9.35
CA LEU A 176 0.93 -15.82 9.26
C LEU A 176 1.75 -15.65 10.55
N GLU A 177 1.39 -16.34 11.64
CA GLU A 177 2.15 -16.31 12.89
C GLU A 177 3.63 -16.69 12.66
N GLY A 178 4.55 -15.92 13.24
CA GLY A 178 5.99 -16.05 13.00
C GLY A 178 6.48 -15.43 11.67
N VAL A 179 5.59 -15.14 10.72
CA VAL A 179 5.88 -14.35 9.52
C VAL A 179 5.64 -12.86 9.80
N VAL A 180 4.45 -12.51 10.27
CA VAL A 180 4.05 -11.15 10.68
C VAL A 180 3.15 -11.23 11.91
N GLU A 181 3.27 -10.25 12.79
CA GLU A 181 2.55 -10.19 14.07
C GLU A 181 1.45 -9.12 13.99
N TYR A 182 0.44 -9.39 13.18
CA TYR A 182 -0.62 -8.44 12.86
C TYR A 182 -1.86 -8.59 13.75
N THR A 183 -2.60 -7.48 13.87
CA THR A 183 -3.87 -7.43 14.57
C THR A 183 -5.01 -7.22 13.59
N ALA A 184 -6.20 -7.71 13.93
CA ALA A 184 -7.37 -7.57 13.08
C ALA A 184 -7.89 -6.12 13.04
N ASN A 185 -8.23 -5.68 11.84
CA ASN A 185 -9.26 -4.68 11.61
C ASN A 185 -10.62 -5.38 11.48
N GLN A 186 -11.70 -4.64 11.69
CA GLN A 186 -13.08 -5.13 11.58
C GLN A 186 -13.37 -5.68 10.18
N ASN A 187 -12.90 -4.98 9.14
CA ASN A 187 -12.96 -5.37 7.74
C ASN A 187 -11.97 -4.52 6.92
N VAL A 188 -11.89 -4.78 5.62
CA VAL A 188 -10.98 -4.07 4.71
C VAL A 188 -11.25 -2.55 4.62
N PHE A 189 -12.47 -2.09 4.90
CA PHE A 189 -12.80 -0.66 4.91
C PHE A 189 -12.14 0.09 6.07
N GLU A 190 -12.04 -0.53 7.24
CA GLU A 190 -11.32 0.07 8.38
C GLU A 190 -9.84 0.27 8.06
N GLY A 191 -9.24 -0.63 7.26
CA GLY A 191 -7.86 -0.50 6.80
C GLY A 191 -7.64 0.68 5.86
N VAL A 192 -8.44 0.77 4.78
CA VAL A 192 -8.25 1.85 3.79
C VAL A 192 -8.56 3.23 4.36
N VAL A 193 -9.59 3.37 5.20
CA VAL A 193 -9.98 4.69 5.74
C VAL A 193 -8.93 5.22 6.73
N ASN A 194 -8.22 4.32 7.41
CA ASN A 194 -7.15 4.69 8.34
C ASN A 194 -5.80 4.96 7.64
N ALA A 195 -5.64 4.58 6.36
CA ALA A 195 -4.39 4.73 5.61
C ALA A 195 -3.84 6.17 5.70
N GLY A 196 -2.71 6.34 6.38
CA GLY A 196 -2.11 7.65 6.65
C GLY A 196 -1.63 8.39 5.39
N ASN A 197 -1.39 7.68 4.29
CA ASN A 197 -0.93 8.27 3.05
C ASN A 197 -1.98 9.20 2.41
N VAL A 198 -3.27 8.89 2.57
CA VAL A 198 -4.39 9.74 2.08
C VAL A 198 -4.27 11.17 2.61
N ILE A 199 -3.91 11.33 3.88
CA ILE A 199 -3.79 12.66 4.47
C ILE A 199 -2.43 13.32 4.14
N ASN A 200 -1.37 12.52 4.06
CA ASN A 200 -0.01 13.02 4.04
C ASN A 200 0.44 13.32 2.61
N HIS A 201 0.17 12.45 1.64
CA HIS A 201 0.67 12.56 0.27
C HIS A 201 -0.15 13.53 -0.57
N ILE A 202 -1.48 13.51 -0.48
CA ILE A 202 -2.34 14.28 -1.39
C ILE A 202 -2.07 15.79 -1.27
N ALA A 203 -2.26 16.35 -0.07
CA ALA A 203 -2.13 17.79 0.12
C ALA A 203 -0.69 18.27 -0.06
N SER A 204 0.28 17.48 0.40
CA SER A 204 1.70 17.83 0.28
C SER A 204 2.16 17.79 -1.17
N THR A 205 1.73 16.82 -1.97
CA THR A 205 2.11 16.70 -3.39
C THR A 205 1.46 17.80 -4.22
N VAL A 206 0.15 18.01 -4.07
CA VAL A 206 -0.60 19.04 -4.82
C VAL A 206 -0.03 20.44 -4.56
N LEU A 207 0.21 20.79 -3.29
CA LEU A 207 0.76 22.12 -2.95
C LEU A 207 2.26 22.26 -3.26
N SER A 208 2.95 21.17 -3.61
CA SER A 208 4.36 21.18 -4.01
C SER A 208 4.56 21.02 -5.52
N ALA A 209 3.50 21.11 -6.33
CA ALA A 209 3.55 20.85 -7.77
C ALA A 209 4.71 21.56 -8.50
N ALA A 210 4.83 22.87 -8.33
CA ALA A 210 5.91 23.64 -8.96
C ALA A 210 7.31 23.22 -8.45
N GLU A 211 7.45 22.86 -7.17
CA GLU A 211 8.74 22.38 -6.64
C GLU A 211 9.08 20.99 -7.18
N ILE A 212 8.09 20.13 -7.37
CA ILE A 212 8.25 18.81 -7.99
C ILE A 212 8.71 18.97 -9.44
N ASP A 213 8.03 19.81 -10.24
CA ASP A 213 8.38 20.04 -11.64
C ASP A 213 9.80 20.59 -11.81
N HIS A 214 10.24 21.47 -10.90
CA HIS A 214 11.60 22.02 -10.96
C HIS A 214 12.69 21.04 -10.47
N LYS A 215 12.40 20.22 -9.44
CA LYS A 215 13.42 19.35 -8.82
C LYS A 215 13.46 17.93 -9.41
N GLY A 216 12.38 17.47 -10.02
CA GLY A 216 12.22 16.10 -10.51
C GLY A 216 12.62 15.07 -9.45
N ALA A 217 13.50 14.14 -9.82
CA ALA A 217 14.01 13.08 -8.94
C ALA A 217 14.71 13.57 -7.66
N SER A 218 15.10 14.85 -7.57
CA SER A 218 15.73 15.43 -6.37
C SER A 218 14.70 15.97 -5.37
N PHE A 219 13.40 15.94 -5.68
CA PHE A 219 12.37 16.38 -4.77
C PHE A 219 12.24 15.41 -3.59
N SER A 220 12.31 15.93 -2.36
CA SER A 220 11.94 15.20 -1.14
C SER A 220 10.73 15.83 -0.47
N LEU A 221 9.67 15.03 -0.32
CA LEU A 221 8.43 15.46 0.35
C LEU A 221 8.73 16.00 1.75
N PHE A 222 9.57 15.31 2.50
CA PHE A 222 9.85 15.60 3.91
C PHE A 222 10.72 16.85 4.09
N LYS A 223 11.57 17.16 3.10
CA LYS A 223 12.45 18.34 3.14
C LYS A 223 11.73 19.61 2.69
N TYR A 224 10.79 19.50 1.75
CA TYR A 224 10.26 20.66 1.04
C TYR A 224 8.76 20.89 1.22
N ALA A 225 7.96 19.85 1.45
CA ALA A 225 6.51 19.99 1.41
C ALA A 225 5.89 20.47 2.73
N PHE A 226 6.48 20.15 3.89
CA PHE A 226 5.86 20.42 5.20
C PHE A 226 6.00 21.86 5.69
N THR A 227 5.57 22.83 4.87
CA THR A 227 5.47 24.24 5.28
C THR A 227 4.23 24.47 6.17
N PRO A 228 4.17 25.56 6.96
CA PRO A 228 3.03 25.82 7.86
C PRO A 228 1.66 25.80 7.15
N SER A 229 1.59 26.28 5.91
CA SER A 229 0.34 26.30 5.13
C SER A 229 -0.07 24.90 4.67
N VAL A 230 0.87 24.10 4.18
CA VAL A 230 0.62 22.71 3.78
C VAL A 230 0.17 21.87 4.96
N VAL A 231 0.86 22.00 6.10
CA VAL A 231 0.51 21.28 7.34
C VAL A 231 -0.89 21.64 7.84
N ARG A 232 -1.33 22.90 7.69
CA ARG A 232 -2.73 23.29 8.00
C ARG A 232 -3.73 22.54 7.13
N CYS A 233 -3.48 22.39 5.82
CA CYS A 233 -4.35 21.62 4.93
C CYS A 233 -4.38 20.14 5.31
N ILE A 234 -3.21 19.53 5.56
CA ILE A 234 -3.11 18.13 6.00
C ILE A 234 -3.93 17.88 7.28
N ARG A 235 -3.81 18.76 8.28
CA ARG A 235 -4.57 18.63 9.54
C ARG A 235 -6.08 18.79 9.34
N LYS A 236 -6.53 19.62 8.39
CA LYS A 236 -7.95 19.73 8.03
C LYS A 236 -8.48 18.44 7.39
N ILE A 237 -7.77 17.89 6.40
CA ILE A 237 -8.13 16.61 5.77
C ILE A 237 -8.16 15.49 6.83
N ALA A 238 -7.18 15.46 7.74
CA ALA A 238 -7.16 14.47 8.83
C ALA A 238 -8.38 14.60 9.75
N SER A 239 -8.85 15.83 10.01
CA SER A 239 -10.06 16.08 10.81
C SER A 239 -11.34 15.66 10.08
N GLU A 240 -11.48 15.96 8.79
CA GLU A 240 -12.61 15.51 7.96
C GLU A 240 -12.66 13.97 7.95
N ARG A 241 -11.52 13.32 7.68
CA ARG A 241 -11.40 11.86 7.66
C ARG A 241 -11.78 11.25 9.00
N LYS A 242 -11.33 11.85 10.11
CA LYS A 242 -11.69 11.42 11.47
C LYS A 242 -13.20 11.46 11.71
N ALA A 243 -13.89 12.49 11.21
CA ALA A 243 -15.35 12.58 11.32
C ALA A 243 -16.04 11.41 10.59
N VAL A 244 -15.56 11.06 9.39
CA VAL A 244 -16.08 9.91 8.63
C VAL A 244 -15.82 8.59 9.34
N ILE A 245 -14.60 8.35 9.83
CA ILE A 245 -14.26 7.13 10.59
C ILE A 245 -15.18 6.94 11.80
N ASN A 246 -15.40 8.02 12.56
CA ASN A 246 -16.30 7.98 13.71
C ASN A 246 -17.75 7.66 13.29
N ALA A 247 -18.23 8.26 12.20
CA ALA A 247 -19.57 8.02 11.69
C ALA A 247 -19.75 6.61 11.08
N MET A 248 -18.66 5.99 10.62
CA MET A 248 -18.64 4.58 10.22
C MET A 248 -18.72 3.60 11.40
N GLY A 249 -18.55 4.08 12.64
CA GLY A 249 -18.45 3.24 13.84
C GLY A 249 -17.09 2.55 13.99
N MET A 250 -16.04 3.07 13.34
CA MET A 250 -14.70 2.49 13.32
C MET A 250 -13.71 3.25 14.20
N ALA A 251 -12.59 2.61 14.54
CA ALA A 251 -11.54 3.24 15.32
C ALA A 251 -10.58 4.05 14.44
N VAL A 252 -10.18 5.22 14.93
CA VAL A 252 -9.05 5.96 14.33
C VAL A 252 -7.76 5.34 14.82
N HIS A 253 -6.92 4.89 13.89
CA HIS A 253 -5.63 4.29 14.19
C HIS A 253 -4.49 5.31 14.18
N GLY A 254 -3.58 5.14 15.13
CA GLY A 254 -2.32 5.89 15.20
C GLY A 254 -2.48 7.40 15.33
N VAL A 255 -1.39 8.12 15.04
CA VAL A 255 -1.36 9.58 14.93
C VAL A 255 -0.99 9.90 13.48
N PRO A 256 -1.97 10.15 12.61
CA PRO A 256 -1.73 10.27 11.17
C PRO A 256 -0.70 11.35 10.79
N THR A 257 -0.63 12.43 11.56
CA THR A 257 0.34 13.53 11.38
C THR A 257 1.64 13.34 12.16
N GLY A 258 1.80 12.24 12.91
CA GLY A 258 2.93 12.06 13.82
C GLY A 258 4.29 12.11 13.13
N MET A 259 4.40 11.59 11.90
CA MET A 259 5.64 11.72 11.13
C MET A 259 5.93 13.16 10.72
N ILE A 260 4.89 13.94 10.38
CA ILE A 260 5.05 15.37 10.04
C ILE A 260 5.55 16.12 11.27
N ASP A 261 4.92 15.89 12.43
CA ASP A 261 5.30 16.56 13.67
C ASP A 261 6.76 16.25 14.05
N LYS A 262 7.23 15.02 13.81
CA LYS A 262 8.64 14.64 14.00
C LYS A 262 9.58 15.31 13.00
N VAL A 263 9.23 15.36 11.72
CA VAL A 263 10.06 15.98 10.68
C VAL A 263 10.23 17.48 10.93
N LEU A 264 9.19 18.16 11.44
CA LEU A 264 9.25 19.57 11.80
C LEU A 264 10.18 19.85 13.00
N HIS A 265 10.46 18.86 13.84
CA HIS A 265 11.32 18.94 15.02
C HIS A 265 12.45 17.91 14.94
N LEU A 266 13.12 17.82 13.79
CA LEU A 266 14.08 16.76 13.47
C LEU A 266 15.19 16.61 14.52
N GLU A 267 15.63 17.72 15.12
CA GLU A 267 16.66 17.73 16.18
C GLU A 267 16.22 16.96 17.44
N GLU A 268 14.92 16.93 17.73
CA GLU A 268 14.32 16.19 18.84
C GLU A 268 14.06 14.72 18.50
N HIS A 269 14.18 14.36 17.21
CA HIS A 269 13.84 13.04 16.67
C HIS A 269 14.97 12.42 15.81
N PRO A 270 16.16 12.19 16.39
CA PRO A 270 17.28 11.61 15.65
C PRO A 270 16.98 10.19 15.11
N GLU A 271 15.97 9.51 15.67
CA GLU A 271 15.56 8.19 15.20
C GLU A 271 14.99 8.19 13.77
N ILE A 272 14.51 9.34 13.26
CA ILE A 272 13.99 9.46 11.89
C ILE A 272 15.00 10.05 10.89
N SER A 273 16.25 10.29 11.30
CA SER A 273 17.32 10.85 10.44
C SER A 273 17.48 10.11 9.11
N VAL A 274 17.63 8.78 9.13
CA VAL A 274 17.75 7.95 7.91
C VAL A 274 16.53 8.11 7.00
N PHE A 275 15.33 8.18 7.58
CA PHE A 275 14.12 8.41 6.82
C PHE A 275 14.16 9.79 6.15
N TYR A 276 14.49 10.84 6.90
CA TYR A 276 14.54 12.20 6.40
C TYR A 276 15.62 12.40 5.32
N GLU A 277 16.78 11.77 5.49
CA GLU A 277 17.92 11.92 4.59
C GLU A 277 17.71 11.22 3.25
N TYR A 278 17.24 9.97 3.26
CA TYR A 278 17.23 9.07 2.10
C TYR A 278 15.85 8.84 1.48
N MET A 279 14.76 9.29 2.09
CA MET A 279 13.43 9.14 1.49
C MET A 279 13.07 10.36 0.64
N ASP A 280 13.05 10.14 -0.66
CA ASP A 280 12.63 11.14 -1.63
C ASP A 280 11.10 11.22 -1.74
N GLY A 281 10.63 12.24 -2.44
CA GLY A 281 9.23 12.44 -2.78
C GLY A 281 8.90 11.87 -4.16
N PRO A 282 7.73 12.23 -4.72
CA PRO A 282 7.41 11.96 -6.11
C PRO A 282 8.38 12.71 -7.03
N TYR A 283 8.87 12.05 -8.08
CA TYR A 283 9.74 12.68 -9.09
C TYR A 283 8.95 13.44 -10.17
N ALA A 284 7.64 13.25 -10.22
CA ALA A 284 6.69 13.91 -11.11
C ALA A 284 5.30 13.90 -10.46
N LEU A 285 4.37 14.72 -10.95
CA LEU A 285 2.97 14.71 -10.49
C LEU A 285 2.21 13.44 -10.94
N ASP A 286 2.60 12.89 -12.09
CA ASP A 286 2.21 11.57 -12.56
C ASP A 286 2.93 10.49 -11.73
N HIS A 287 2.45 10.29 -10.50
CA HIS A 287 3.07 9.40 -9.53
C HIS A 287 2.04 8.75 -8.60
N ARG A 288 2.39 7.58 -8.05
CA ARG A 288 1.50 6.81 -7.17
C ARG A 288 0.97 7.61 -5.96
N TYR A 289 1.69 8.62 -5.49
CA TYR A 289 1.24 9.48 -4.39
C TYR A 289 -0.07 10.22 -4.68
N LEU A 290 -0.36 10.50 -5.96
CA LEU A 290 -1.67 11.01 -6.36
C LEU A 290 -2.55 9.86 -6.86
N HIS A 291 -2.05 9.02 -7.78
CA HIS A 291 -2.89 7.96 -8.37
C HIS A 291 -3.50 7.01 -7.35
N GLU A 292 -2.68 6.52 -6.42
CA GLU A 292 -3.09 5.55 -5.42
C GLU A 292 -3.88 6.22 -4.30
N ASP A 293 -3.37 7.31 -3.73
CA ASP A 293 -3.99 7.92 -2.55
C ASP A 293 -5.26 8.70 -2.90
N CYS A 294 -5.33 9.37 -4.05
CA CYS A 294 -6.57 9.97 -4.54
C CYS A 294 -7.53 8.90 -5.07
N GLY A 295 -7.04 7.99 -5.92
CA GLY A 295 -7.88 7.00 -6.60
C GLY A 295 -8.37 5.86 -5.70
N CYS A 296 -7.71 5.57 -4.59
CA CYS A 296 -8.15 4.55 -3.64
C CYS A 296 -8.73 5.20 -2.39
N GLY A 297 -7.90 5.50 -1.39
CA GLY A 297 -8.39 5.93 -0.07
C GLY A 297 -9.14 7.26 -0.08
N GLY A 298 -8.72 8.22 -0.90
CA GLY A 298 -9.40 9.51 -1.08
C GLY A 298 -10.80 9.35 -1.69
N ALA A 299 -10.89 8.68 -2.83
CA ALA A 299 -12.17 8.39 -3.50
C ALA A 299 -13.12 7.58 -2.60
N PHE A 300 -12.58 6.56 -1.91
CA PHE A 300 -13.34 5.74 -0.99
C PHE A 300 -13.94 6.58 0.14
N VAL A 301 -13.11 7.33 0.88
CA VAL A 301 -13.61 8.08 2.05
C VAL A 301 -14.58 9.19 1.64
N LEU A 302 -14.40 9.82 0.47
CA LEU A 302 -15.39 10.77 -0.06
C LEU A 302 -16.73 10.10 -0.38
N SER A 303 -16.72 8.92 -1.01
CA SER A 303 -17.97 8.20 -1.31
C SER A 303 -18.70 7.76 -0.04
N VAL A 304 -17.95 7.33 0.99
CA VAL A 304 -18.51 6.99 2.31
C VAL A 304 -19.06 8.24 3.03
N ALA A 305 -18.33 9.36 3.00
CA ALA A 305 -18.80 10.62 3.57
C ALA A 305 -20.16 11.02 2.97
N LYS A 306 -20.27 10.99 1.64
CA LYS A 306 -21.52 11.26 0.92
C LYS A 306 -22.64 10.30 1.34
N ARG A 307 -22.35 9.01 1.47
CA ARG A 307 -23.33 7.99 1.93
C ARG A 307 -23.85 8.29 3.34
N LEU A 308 -23.01 8.87 4.19
CA LEU A 308 -23.32 9.27 5.56
C LEU A 308 -23.89 10.68 5.69
N GLY A 309 -24.09 11.41 4.59
CA GLY A 309 -24.51 12.81 4.62
C GLY A 309 -23.47 13.76 5.22
N LEU A 310 -22.20 13.40 5.15
CA LEU A 310 -21.06 14.21 5.59
C LEU A 310 -20.35 14.86 4.39
N GLU A 311 -19.73 16.01 4.63
CA GLU A 311 -18.92 16.71 3.65
C GLU A 311 -17.43 16.59 4.01
N MET A 312 -16.58 16.56 2.98
CA MET A 312 -15.12 16.65 3.12
C MET A 312 -14.57 17.68 2.13
N PRO A 313 -14.96 18.97 2.25
CA PRO A 313 -14.72 19.98 1.22
C PRO A 313 -13.23 20.20 0.94
N VAL A 314 -12.37 20.04 1.94
CA VAL A 314 -10.92 20.17 1.73
C VAL A 314 -10.43 18.97 0.91
N LEU A 315 -10.67 17.74 1.35
CA LEU A 315 -10.24 16.56 0.59
C LEU A 315 -10.79 16.55 -0.84
N GLU A 316 -12.08 16.86 -1.03
CA GLU A 316 -12.72 16.92 -2.34
C GLU A 316 -12.05 17.93 -3.26
N SER A 317 -11.74 19.13 -2.75
CA SER A 317 -11.00 20.16 -3.51
C SER A 317 -9.62 19.66 -3.95
N PHE A 318 -8.91 18.98 -3.06
CA PHE A 318 -7.58 18.44 -3.36
C PHE A 318 -7.63 17.31 -4.39
N LEU A 319 -8.63 16.44 -4.33
CA LEU A 319 -8.85 15.41 -5.36
C LEU A 319 -9.21 16.04 -6.72
N GLY A 320 -10.00 17.12 -6.72
CA GLY A 320 -10.31 17.86 -7.94
C GLY A 320 -9.08 18.48 -8.59
N VAL A 321 -8.21 19.13 -7.79
CA VAL A 321 -6.94 19.67 -8.30
C VAL A 321 -6.00 18.56 -8.77
N ALA A 322 -5.84 17.48 -8.00
CA ALA A 322 -5.04 16.34 -8.42
C ALA A 322 -5.53 15.75 -9.75
N GLY A 323 -6.84 15.67 -9.94
CA GLY A 323 -7.42 15.19 -11.19
C GLY A 323 -7.15 16.12 -12.37
N ALA A 324 -7.16 17.43 -12.16
CA ALA A 324 -6.78 18.41 -13.17
C ALA A 324 -5.28 18.34 -13.53
N LEU A 325 -4.41 18.05 -12.56
CA LEU A 325 -2.96 17.91 -12.80
C LEU A 325 -2.62 16.68 -13.66
N ASN A 326 -3.38 15.59 -13.49
CA ASN A 326 -3.07 14.29 -14.09
C ASN A 326 -4.07 13.82 -15.16
N ASP A 327 -5.00 14.70 -15.58
CA ASP A 327 -6.09 14.38 -16.52
C ASP A 327 -6.86 13.09 -16.14
N ARG A 328 -7.19 12.95 -14.85
CA ARG A 328 -7.81 11.72 -14.29
C ARG A 328 -8.89 12.06 -13.27
N ASP A 329 -10.10 11.57 -13.47
CA ASP A 329 -11.19 11.73 -12.50
C ASP A 329 -11.04 10.74 -11.33
N TYR A 330 -10.35 11.16 -10.27
CA TYR A 330 -10.21 10.36 -9.06
C TYR A 330 -11.51 10.26 -8.25
N ILE A 331 -12.38 11.28 -8.30
CA ILE A 331 -13.57 11.35 -7.46
C ILE A 331 -14.61 10.34 -7.92
N ARG A 332 -14.83 10.24 -9.24
CA ARG A 332 -15.83 9.32 -9.81
C ARG A 332 -15.20 8.03 -10.35
N GLY A 333 -13.96 8.08 -10.82
CA GLY A 333 -13.25 6.93 -11.40
C GLY A 333 -12.44 6.10 -10.39
N GLY A 334 -12.31 6.56 -9.15
CA GLY A 334 -11.58 5.85 -8.09
C GLY A 334 -12.36 4.67 -7.49
N ARG A 335 -11.84 4.09 -6.40
CA ARG A 335 -12.44 2.99 -5.63
C ARG A 335 -13.55 3.50 -4.69
N THR A 336 -14.59 4.09 -5.28
CA THR A 336 -15.81 4.50 -4.57
C THR A 336 -16.64 3.29 -4.18
N LEU A 337 -17.56 3.43 -3.21
CA LEU A 337 -18.52 2.38 -2.87
C LEU A 337 -19.24 1.83 -4.12
N GLU A 338 -19.68 2.72 -5.01
CA GLU A 338 -20.39 2.38 -6.24
C GLU A 338 -19.51 1.55 -7.19
N ASN A 339 -18.25 1.94 -7.39
CA ASN A 339 -17.32 1.23 -8.26
C ASN A 339 -16.84 -0.11 -7.66
N LEU A 340 -17.01 -0.30 -6.35
CA LEU A 340 -16.81 -1.58 -5.66
C LEU A 340 -18.03 -2.50 -5.74
N GLY A 341 -19.12 -2.05 -6.36
CA GLY A 341 -20.34 -2.83 -6.57
C GLY A 341 -21.44 -2.58 -5.53
N PHE A 342 -21.37 -1.48 -4.76
CA PHE A 342 -22.38 -1.12 -3.77
C PHE A 342 -23.24 0.06 -4.23
N PRO A 343 -24.48 -0.17 -4.69
CA PRO A 343 -25.37 0.88 -5.19
C PRO A 343 -25.63 1.99 -4.16
N ALA A 344 -26.07 3.15 -4.65
CA ALA A 344 -26.29 4.34 -3.85
C ALA A 344 -27.37 4.15 -2.76
N GLU A 345 -28.33 3.26 -3.01
CA GLU A 345 -29.48 2.96 -2.16
C GLU A 345 -29.12 2.09 -0.96
N GLN A 346 -27.98 1.40 -1.01
CA GLN A 346 -27.58 0.46 0.02
C GLN A 346 -26.99 1.21 1.23
N SER A 347 -27.40 0.85 2.44
CA SER A 347 -26.81 1.38 3.67
C SER A 347 -25.42 0.79 3.95
N LEU A 348 -24.58 1.49 4.71
CA LEU A 348 -23.30 0.93 5.16
C LEU A 348 -23.49 -0.35 6.00
N GLU A 349 -24.57 -0.44 6.77
CA GLU A 349 -24.88 -1.64 7.57
C GLU A 349 -25.12 -2.86 6.67
N GLU A 350 -25.84 -2.69 5.57
CA GLU A 350 -26.03 -3.75 4.58
C GLU A 350 -24.73 -4.11 3.86
N ILE A 351 -23.87 -3.13 3.59
CA ILE A 351 -22.57 -3.36 2.95
C ILE A 351 -21.66 -4.17 3.88
N TYR A 352 -21.61 -3.84 5.18
CA TYR A 352 -20.80 -4.55 6.16
C TYR A 352 -21.16 -6.03 6.30
N LYS A 353 -22.40 -6.41 6.02
CA LYS A 353 -22.85 -7.82 6.03
C LYS A 353 -22.30 -8.63 4.83
N GLN A 354 -21.74 -7.98 3.82
CA GLN A 354 -21.25 -8.60 2.57
C GLN A 354 -19.73 -8.70 2.48
N ILE A 355 -18.99 -8.10 3.42
CA ILE A 355 -17.53 -7.89 3.33
C ILE A 355 -16.74 -8.51 4.47
#